data_AF-A0A924B246-F1
#
_entry.id   AF-A0A924B246-F1
#
_cell.length_a   1.000
_cell.length_b   1.000
_cell.length_c   1.000
_cell.angle_alpha   90.00
_cell.angle_beta   90.00
_cell.angle_gamma   90.00
#
_symmetry.space_group_name_H-M   'P 1'
#
loop_
_entity.id
_entity.type
_entity.pdbx_description
1 polymer ?
#
loop_
_entity_poly.entity_id
_entity_poly.type
_entity_poly.pdbx_seq_one_letter_code
_entity_poly.pdbx_strand_id
1 'polypeptide(L)'
;MYAGTTIGNKSGQLIGVHQRIDRVARKHLQPLIKSSLQFPRITRILHFEGNNGPDGVKRKSPSIDEPWHFINPDNPTDTAILEMIRDHQVNLAEALMSHNEERAAFEAAWMAHAI
;
A
#
# COMPACT_ATOMS: atom_id res chain seq x y z
N MET A 1 -1.20 13.71 -9.26
CA MET A 1 -2.50 14.17 -8.76
C MET A 1 -2.47 14.17 -7.24
N TYR A 2 -2.79 15.29 -6.58
CA TYR A 2 -2.93 15.33 -5.11
C TYR A 2 -4.39 15.03 -4.74
N ALA A 3 -4.68 13.83 -4.25
CA ALA A 3 -6.01 13.41 -3.78
C ALA A 3 -6.15 13.59 -2.26
N GLY A 4 -5.75 14.76 -1.74
CA GLY A 4 -5.82 15.06 -0.32
C GLY A 4 -6.00 16.54 -0.03
N THR A 5 -6.88 16.86 0.92
CA THR A 5 -7.09 18.22 1.42
C THR A 5 -5.86 18.66 2.21
N THR A 6 -5.07 19.60 1.69
CA THR A 6 -3.90 20.18 2.35
C THR A 6 -4.29 21.28 3.33
N ILE A 7 -4.94 20.91 4.43
CA ILE A 7 -5.05 21.77 5.63
C ILE A 7 -3.90 21.40 6.57
N GLY A 8 -2.69 21.83 6.20
CA GLY A 8 -1.45 21.66 6.99
C GLY A 8 -0.72 20.32 6.79
N ASN A 9 0.55 20.27 7.25
CA ASN A 9 1.49 19.16 7.04
C ASN A 9 1.03 17.78 7.57
N LYS A 10 -0.03 17.74 8.38
CA LYS A 10 -0.57 16.52 9.02
C LYS A 10 -1.85 15.99 8.37
N SER A 11 -2.56 16.79 7.57
CA SER A 11 -3.87 16.37 7.03
C SER A 11 -3.74 15.29 5.96
N GLY A 12 -2.70 15.37 5.12
CA GLY A 12 -2.41 14.36 4.09
C GLY A 12 -2.04 12.98 4.65
N GLN A 13 -1.65 12.88 5.94
CA GLN A 13 -1.35 11.60 6.61
C GLN A 13 -2.58 10.93 7.23
N LEU A 14 -3.68 11.67 7.42
CA LEU A 14 -4.87 11.21 8.16
C LEU A 14 -6.12 11.08 7.27
N ILE A 15 -6.20 11.82 6.16
CA ILE A 15 -7.40 11.96 5.34
C ILE A 15 -7.04 11.88 3.84
N GLY A 16 -6.33 10.82 3.43
CA GLY A 16 -6.22 10.47 2.02
C GLY A 16 -7.15 9.31 1.67
N VAL A 17 -7.45 9.19 0.38
CA VAL A 17 -8.36 8.17 -0.15
C VAL A 17 -7.82 6.77 0.12
N HIS A 18 -6.52 6.55 -0.12
CA HIS A 18 -5.85 5.27 0.14
C HIS A 18 -5.98 4.85 1.62
N GLN A 19 -5.72 5.75 2.58
CA GLN A 19 -5.82 5.44 4.02
C GLN A 19 -7.24 5.01 4.41
N ARG A 20 -8.26 5.57 3.74
CA ARG A 20 -9.66 5.20 3.98
C ARG A 20 -9.97 3.82 3.40
N ILE A 21 -9.49 3.52 2.20
CA ILE A 21 -9.65 2.21 1.56
C ILE A 21 -9.00 1.13 2.42
N ASP A 22 -7.76 1.33 2.87
CA ASP A 22 -7.02 0.40 3.72
C ASP A 22 -7.76 0.08 5.02
N ARG A 23 -8.32 1.10 5.69
CA ARG A 23 -9.11 0.91 6.91
C ARG A 23 -10.34 0.05 6.67
N VAL A 24 -11.06 0.30 5.57
CA VAL A 24 -12.26 -0.46 5.22
C VAL A 24 -11.87 -1.90 4.85
N ALA A 25 -10.91 -2.08 3.95
CA ALA A 25 -10.42 -3.38 3.53
C ALA A 25 -9.97 -4.22 4.73
N ARG A 26 -9.14 -3.66 5.62
CA ARG A 26 -8.64 -4.36 6.80
C ARG A 26 -9.74 -4.75 7.79
N LYS A 27 -10.80 -3.93 7.91
CA LYS A 27 -11.99 -4.24 8.72
C LYS A 27 -12.76 -5.43 8.14
N HIS A 28 -12.95 -5.47 6.82
CA HIS A 28 -13.63 -6.57 6.14
C HIS A 28 -12.79 -7.85 6.05
N LEU A 29 -11.46 -7.73 6.04
CA LEU A 29 -10.54 -8.87 6.07
C LEU A 29 -10.49 -9.55 7.45
N GLN A 30 -10.62 -8.80 8.54
CA GLN A 30 -10.51 -9.32 9.91
C GLN A 30 -11.33 -10.60 10.18
N PRO A 31 -12.62 -10.71 9.82
CA PRO A 31 -13.40 -11.93 10.05
C PRO A 31 -12.98 -13.11 9.17
N LEU A 32 -12.23 -12.89 8.08
CA LEU A 32 -11.79 -13.92 7.14
C LEU A 32 -10.41 -14.51 7.50
N ILE A 33 -9.65 -13.82 8.35
CA ILE A 33 -8.34 -14.27 8.78
C ILE A 33 -8.49 -15.39 9.82
N LYS A 34 -7.84 -16.53 9.56
CA LYS A 34 -7.73 -17.62 10.54
C LYS A 34 -7.06 -17.10 11.82
N SER A 35 -7.55 -17.50 12.99
CA SER A 35 -7.00 -17.07 14.29
C SER A 35 -5.51 -17.40 14.47
N SER A 36 -5.00 -18.42 13.76
CA SER A 36 -3.59 -18.81 13.77
C SER A 36 -2.69 -17.89 12.94
N LEU A 37 -3.24 -17.05 12.05
CA LEU A 37 -2.49 -16.15 11.19
C LEU A 37 -2.45 -14.75 11.80
N GLN A 38 -1.25 -14.27 12.11
CA GLN A 38 -1.04 -12.90 12.58
C GLN A 38 -0.88 -11.96 11.39
N PHE A 39 -2.00 -11.37 10.95
CA PHE A 39 -1.97 -10.34 9.92
C PHE A 39 -1.76 -8.94 10.53
N PRO A 40 -0.97 -8.05 9.89
CA PRO A 40 -0.68 -6.71 10.40
C PRO A 40 -1.94 -5.94 10.83
N ARG A 41 -1.83 -5.19 11.92
CA ARG A 41 -2.88 -4.25 12.33
C ARG A 41 -2.95 -3.07 11.37
N ILE A 42 -4.12 -2.46 11.24
CA ILE A 42 -4.30 -1.29 10.38
C ILE A 42 -3.31 -0.15 10.71
N THR A 43 -3.00 0.06 11.98
CA THR A 43 -2.02 1.10 12.39
C THR A 43 -0.61 0.84 11.86
N ARG A 44 -0.23 -0.42 11.65
CA ARG A 44 1.06 -0.80 11.06
C ARG A 44 1.06 -0.63 9.55
N ILE A 45 -0.03 -0.98 8.88
CA ILE A 45 -0.17 -0.79 7.42
C ILE A 45 -0.08 0.70 7.08
N LEU A 46 -0.90 1.53 7.75
CA LEU A 46 -0.93 2.98 7.53
C LEU A 46 0.40 3.68 7.86
N HIS A 47 1.29 3.04 8.64
CA HIS A 47 2.63 3.59 8.91
C HIS A 47 3.47 3.68 7.63
N PHE A 48 3.28 2.75 6.70
CA PHE A 48 4.00 2.64 5.42
C PHE A 48 3.24 3.25 4.25
N GLU A 49 2.19 4.03 4.52
CA GLU A 49 1.40 4.70 3.50
C GLU A 49 1.76 6.19 3.41
N GLY A 50 1.29 6.86 2.35
CA GLY A 50 1.50 8.30 2.15
C GLY A 50 2.99 8.70 2.18
N ASN A 51 3.37 9.60 3.09
CA ASN A 51 4.74 10.16 3.20
C ASN A 51 5.84 9.12 3.51
N ASN A 52 5.49 8.00 4.13
CA ASN A 52 6.43 6.93 4.45
C ASN A 52 6.37 5.79 3.40
N GLY A 53 5.47 5.93 2.44
CA GLY A 53 5.16 4.93 1.42
C GLY A 53 5.44 5.41 0.00
N PRO A 54 4.71 4.84 -0.97
CA PRO A 54 4.93 5.09 -2.40
C PRO A 54 4.86 6.58 -2.78
N ASP A 55 3.91 7.33 -2.22
CA ASP A 55 3.78 8.78 -2.48
C ASP A 55 4.90 9.62 -1.85
N GLY A 56 5.56 9.11 -0.81
CA GLY A 56 6.76 9.70 -0.23
C GLY A 56 7.96 9.66 -1.19
N VAL A 57 8.01 8.67 -2.09
CA VAL A 57 9.08 8.55 -3.10
C VAL A 57 9.01 9.71 -4.09
N LYS A 58 7.81 10.10 -4.51
CA LYS A 58 7.58 11.27 -5.41
C LYS A 58 8.17 12.57 -4.83
N ARG A 59 8.17 12.71 -3.50
CA ARG A 59 8.76 13.87 -2.81
C ARG A 59 10.27 13.77 -2.64
N LYS A 60 10.81 12.55 -2.55
CA LYS A 60 12.25 12.30 -2.31
C LYS A 60 13.07 12.21 -3.60
N SER A 61 12.48 11.68 -4.67
CA SER A 61 13.11 11.45 -5.98
C SER A 61 12.12 11.73 -7.11
N PRO A 62 11.79 13.01 -7.38
CA PRO A 62 10.80 13.36 -8.41
C PRO A 62 11.20 12.81 -9.78
N SER A 63 10.29 12.11 -10.44
CA SER A 63 10.48 11.55 -11.80
C SER A 63 11.63 10.55 -12.00
N ILE A 64 12.17 9.97 -10.93
CA ILE A 64 13.23 8.94 -11.02
C ILE A 64 12.68 7.57 -10.62
N ASP A 65 12.13 7.46 -9.41
CA ASP A 65 11.67 6.19 -8.83
C ASP A 65 10.16 6.21 -8.51
N GLU A 66 9.40 7.10 -9.16
CA GLU A 66 7.97 7.19 -8.90
C GLU A 66 7.28 5.89 -9.37
N PRO A 67 6.51 5.21 -8.50
CA PRO A 67 5.74 4.07 -8.93
C PRO A 67 4.83 4.49 -10.09
N TRP A 68 4.77 3.68 -11.13
CA TRP A 68 3.86 3.90 -12.24
C TRP A 68 2.44 3.53 -11.78
N HIS A 69 1.53 4.51 -11.72
CA HIS A 69 0.18 4.33 -11.15
C HIS A 69 -0.92 4.16 -12.21
N PHE A 70 -0.54 3.88 -13.47
CA PHE A 70 -1.49 3.79 -14.57
C PHE A 70 -1.36 2.44 -15.25
N ILE A 71 -2.49 1.93 -15.73
CA ILE A 71 -2.56 0.79 -16.63
C ILE A 71 -3.37 1.20 -17.84
N ASN A 72 -2.85 0.93 -19.03
CA ASN A 72 -3.59 1.01 -20.27
C ASN A 72 -4.21 -0.37 -20.56
N PRO A 73 -5.52 -0.55 -20.36
CA PRO A 73 -6.18 -1.85 -20.58
C PRO A 73 -6.16 -2.28 -22.05
N ASP A 74 -5.99 -1.35 -22.99
CA ASP A 74 -5.91 -1.64 -24.42
C ASP A 74 -4.50 -2.03 -24.87
N ASN A 75 -3.49 -1.86 -24.01
CA ASN A 75 -2.12 -2.29 -24.27
C ASN A 75 -1.77 -3.52 -23.41
N PRO A 76 -1.74 -4.74 -23.99
CA PRO A 76 -1.47 -5.96 -23.22
C PRO A 76 -0.05 -6.05 -22.65
N THR A 77 0.85 -5.15 -23.06
CA THR A 77 2.22 -5.08 -22.53
C THR A 77 2.39 -4.06 -21.40
N ASP A 78 1.35 -3.28 -21.07
CA ASP A 78 1.38 -2.35 -19.93
C ASP A 78 1.13 -3.11 -18.62
N THR A 79 2.12 -3.88 -18.19
CA THR A 79 2.01 -4.84 -17.07
C THR A 79 2.78 -4.41 -15.83
N ALA A 80 3.49 -3.27 -15.85
CA ALA A 80 4.39 -2.88 -14.78
C ALA A 80 3.70 -2.80 -13.40
N ILE A 81 2.48 -2.26 -13.34
CA ILE A 81 1.72 -2.20 -12.08
C ILE A 81 1.25 -3.59 -11.63
N LEU A 82 0.95 -4.49 -12.57
CA LEU A 82 0.55 -5.87 -12.27
C LEU A 82 1.73 -6.68 -11.71
N GLU A 83 2.93 -6.44 -12.23
CA GLU A 83 4.17 -7.01 -11.72
C GLU A 83 4.43 -6.55 -10.29
N MET A 84 4.34 -5.24 -10.02
CA MET A 84 4.48 -4.69 -8.68
C MET A 84 3.45 -5.27 -7.69
N ILE A 85 2.17 -5.38 -8.08
CA ILE A 85 1.13 -6.00 -7.24
C ILE A 85 1.50 -7.46 -6.93
N ARG A 86 1.94 -8.21 -7.93
CA ARG A 86 2.32 -9.62 -7.76
C ARG A 86 3.53 -9.77 -6.85
N ASP A 87 4.54 -8.93 -7.01
CA ASP A 87 5.75 -8.97 -6.20
C ASP A 87 5.43 -8.69 -4.72
N HIS A 88 4.65 -7.63 -4.44
CA HIS A 88 4.21 -7.35 -3.08
C HIS A 88 3.30 -8.45 -2.51
N GLN A 89 2.48 -9.10 -3.34
CA GLN A 89 1.67 -10.24 -2.91
C GLN A 89 2.54 -11.43 -2.47
N VAL A 90 3.56 -11.78 -3.25
CA VAL A 90 4.50 -12.87 -2.93
C VAL A 90 5.29 -12.54 -1.66
N ASN A 91 5.88 -11.35 -1.60
CA ASN A 91 6.66 -10.92 -0.45
C ASN A 91 5.82 -10.81 0.83
N LEU A 92 4.54 -10.41 0.73
CA LEU A 92 3.61 -10.40 1.86
C LEU A 92 3.39 -11.81 2.40
N ALA A 93 3.19 -12.80 1.52
CA ALA A 93 3.01 -14.18 1.94
C ALA A 93 4.26 -14.70 2.67
N GLU A 94 5.45 -14.44 2.13
CA GLU A 94 6.72 -14.81 2.77
C GLU A 94 6.92 -14.13 4.13
N ALA A 95 6.60 -12.83 4.23
CA ALA A 95 6.68 -12.08 5.47
C ALA A 95 5.72 -12.60 6.55
N LEU A 96 4.51 -12.99 6.15
CA LEU A 96 3.53 -13.61 7.05
C LEU A 96 4.00 -14.99 7.54
N MET A 97 4.55 -15.81 6.64
CA MET A 97 5.08 -17.14 6.98
C MET A 97 6.29 -17.07 7.90
N SER A 98 7.13 -16.04 7.75
CA SER A 98 8.31 -15.79 8.59
C SER A 98 8.01 -14.98 9.85
N HIS A 99 6.74 -14.65 10.11
CA HIS A 99 6.31 -13.82 11.25
C HIS A 99 6.97 -12.42 11.30
N ASN A 100 7.36 -11.87 10.16
CA ASN A 100 7.92 -10.53 10.06
C ASN A 100 6.79 -9.50 9.90
N GLU A 101 6.25 -9.02 11.02
CA GLU A 101 5.12 -8.08 11.03
C GLU A 101 5.44 -6.75 10.31
N GLU A 102 6.67 -6.25 10.47
CA GLU A 102 7.09 -4.99 9.85
C GLU A 102 7.12 -5.11 8.33
N ARG A 103 7.76 -6.17 7.81
CA ARG A 103 7.79 -6.45 6.38
C ARG A 103 6.39 -6.72 5.85
N ALA A 104 5.57 -7.51 6.53
CA ALA A 104 4.20 -7.77 6.11
C ALA A 104 3.36 -6.48 6.05
N ALA A 105 3.53 -5.56 7.00
CA ALA A 105 2.84 -4.27 6.98
C ALA A 105 3.30 -3.39 5.80
N PHE A 106 4.60 -3.39 5.50
CA PHE A 106 5.16 -2.70 4.35
C PHE A 106 4.59 -3.25 3.03
N GLU A 107 4.66 -4.56 2.82
CA GLU A 107 4.16 -5.22 1.60
C GLU A 107 2.66 -5.01 1.42
N ALA A 108 1.88 -5.10 2.50
CA ALA A 108 0.45 -4.84 2.46
C ALA A 108 0.12 -3.39 2.07
N ALA A 109 0.85 -2.41 2.61
CA ALA A 109 0.62 -0.99 2.31
C ALA A 109 0.95 -0.65 0.85
N TRP A 110 2.08 -1.16 0.33
CA TRP A 110 2.49 -0.91 -1.04
C TRP A 110 1.58 -1.60 -2.05
N MET A 111 1.15 -2.84 -1.77
CA MET A 111 0.19 -3.55 -2.61
C MET A 111 -1.16 -2.82 -2.64
N ALA A 112 -1.69 -2.40 -1.48
CA ALA A 112 -2.98 -1.73 -1.40
C ALA A 112 -2.96 -0.35 -2.07
N HIS A 113 -1.80 0.33 -2.08
CA HIS A 113 -1.62 1.58 -2.80
C HIS A 113 -1.64 1.42 -4.33
N ALA A 114 -1.18 0.27 -4.82
CA ALA A 114 -1.12 -0.04 -6.25
C ALA A 114 -2.45 -0.52 -6.86
N ILE A 115 -3.39 -1.00 -6.03
CA ILE A 115 -4.72 -1.50 -6.42
C ILE A 115 -5.73 -0.33 -6.40
#